data_AF-A0AAV5YAR4-F1
#
_entry.id   AF-A0AAV5YAR4-F1
#
_cell.length_a   1.000
_cell.length_b   1.000
_cell.length_c   1.000
_cell.angle_alpha   90.00
_cell.angle_beta   90.00
_cell.angle_gamma   90.00
#
_symmetry.space_group_name_H-M   'P 1'
#
loop_
_entity.id
_entity.type
_entity.pdbx_description
1 polymer ?
#
loop_
_entity_poly.entity_id
_entity_poly.type
_entity_poly.pdbx_seq_one_letter_code
_entity_poly.pdbx_strand_id
1 'polypeptide(L)'
;TLPSGRLVFRLLAHDGFHSISRMSRAVVMPRRPPIVSILSPEAGRPFFAGAALRLWGAITEDDGAPADAEACEWLVDGRRIARGADAWITAPPPGEHRCTLIVRGRGGSARVNTTLRTLDPRETDPQRLGGDAPARAGARRASARRGGRPRGRRRNGGRSRR
;
A
#
# COMPACT_ATOMS: atom_id res chain seq x y z
N THR A 1 -19.78 1.71 -23.73
CA THR A 1 -21.15 1.81 -23.17
C THR A 1 -21.81 3.09 -23.66
N LEU A 2 -23.14 3.22 -23.57
CA LEU A 2 -23.81 4.49 -23.90
C LEU A 2 -23.65 5.50 -22.74
N PRO A 3 -23.46 6.80 -23.00
CA PRO A 3 -23.51 7.84 -21.98
C PRO A 3 -24.91 7.91 -21.33
N SER A 4 -24.96 8.41 -20.09
CA SER A 4 -26.22 8.65 -19.38
C SER A 4 -26.86 9.99 -19.77
N GLY A 5 -28.06 10.25 -19.25
CA GLY A 5 -28.83 11.46 -19.58
C GLY A 5 -29.71 11.29 -20.81
N ARG A 6 -29.96 12.37 -21.55
CA ARG A 6 -30.93 12.40 -22.66
C ARG A 6 -30.25 12.15 -24.00
N LEU A 7 -30.56 11.01 -24.62
CA LEU A 7 -30.06 10.62 -25.94
C LEU A 7 -31.15 10.75 -27.01
N VAL A 8 -30.73 10.97 -28.26
CA VAL A 8 -31.55 10.85 -29.47
C VAL A 8 -30.77 10.10 -30.53
N PHE A 9 -31.42 9.19 -31.25
CA PHE A 9 -30.81 8.42 -32.33
C PHE A 9 -31.22 9.03 -33.67
N ARG A 10 -30.26 9.28 -34.56
CA ARG A 10 -30.51 9.64 -35.96
C ARG A 10 -30.35 8.41 -36.82
N LEU A 11 -31.44 7.90 -37.38
CA LEU A 11 -31.41 6.95 -38.48
C LEU A 11 -31.14 7.72 -39.78
N LEU A 12 -30.24 7.18 -40.61
CA LEU A 12 -30.01 7.59 -41.99
C LEU A 12 -30.13 6.31 -42.84
N ALA A 13 -30.86 6.37 -43.95
CA ALA A 13 -30.97 5.29 -44.91
C ALA A 13 -30.83 5.85 -46.33
N HIS A 14 -30.12 5.14 -47.20
CA HIS A 14 -29.92 5.50 -48.60
C HIS A 14 -30.08 4.27 -49.50
N ASP A 15 -30.46 4.49 -50.76
CA ASP A 15 -30.46 3.46 -51.82
C ASP A 15 -29.24 3.57 -52.75
N GLY A 16 -28.51 4.69 -52.70
CA GLY A 16 -27.39 5.03 -53.57
C GLY A 16 -27.59 6.33 -54.36
N PHE A 17 -28.84 6.80 -54.49
CA PHE A 17 -29.22 8.06 -55.15
C PHE A 17 -30.00 9.00 -54.22
N HIS A 18 -30.87 8.46 -53.38
CA HIS A 18 -31.68 9.16 -52.39
C HIS A 18 -31.15 8.91 -50.98
N SER A 19 -31.47 9.80 -50.05
CA SER A 19 -31.22 9.61 -48.62
C SER A 19 -32.37 10.17 -47.79
N ILE A 20 -32.85 9.38 -46.83
CA ILE A 20 -33.83 9.82 -45.83
C ILE A 20 -33.19 9.76 -44.45
N SER A 21 -33.53 10.73 -43.59
CA SER A 21 -33.12 10.69 -42.18
C SER A 21 -34.29 10.94 -41.24
N ARG A 22 -34.25 10.32 -40.06
CA ARG A 22 -35.27 10.48 -39.03
C ARG A 22 -34.63 10.42 -37.65
N MET A 23 -35.05 11.32 -36.76
CA MET A 23 -34.64 11.28 -35.35
C MET A 23 -35.66 10.51 -34.52
N SER A 24 -35.18 9.76 -33.53
CA SER A 24 -36.02 9.14 -32.51
C SER A 24 -36.62 10.21 -31.58
N ARG A 25 -37.69 9.85 -30.86
CA ARG A 25 -37.99 10.55 -29.59
C ARG A 25 -36.79 10.45 -28.65
N ALA A 26 -36.71 11.38 -27.70
CA ALA A 26 -35.71 11.32 -26.64
C ALA A 26 -35.82 10.02 -25.83
N VAL A 27 -34.68 9.41 -25.54
CA VAL A 27 -34.51 8.27 -24.62
C VAL A 27 -33.69 8.76 -23.44
N VAL A 28 -34.17 8.53 -22.21
CA VAL A 28 -33.42 8.88 -21.00
C VAL A 28 -32.70 7.63 -20.51
N MET A 29 -31.37 7.68 -20.53
CA MET A 29 -30.52 6.66 -19.92
C MET A 29 -30.25 7.06 -18.46
N PRO A 30 -30.51 6.17 -17.47
CA PRO A 30 -30.23 6.48 -16.07
C PRO A 30 -28.73 6.70 -15.86
N ARG A 31 -28.38 7.50 -14.84
CA ARG A 31 -27.00 7.57 -14.37
C ARG A 31 -26.59 6.27 -13.68
N ARG A 32 -25.29 5.98 -13.68
CA ARG A 32 -24.67 4.83 -13.03
C ARG A 32 -23.76 5.29 -11.88
N PRO A 33 -23.47 4.44 -10.88
CA PRO A 33 -22.40 4.70 -9.92
C PRO A 33 -21.06 5.01 -10.60
N PRO A 34 -20.17 5.78 -9.96
CA PRO A 34 -18.86 6.11 -10.52
C PRO A 34 -17.98 4.86 -10.66
N ILE A 35 -17.07 4.92 -11.64
CA ILE A 35 -16.00 3.93 -11.83
C ILE A 35 -14.90 4.28 -10.82
N VAL A 36 -14.44 3.29 -10.05
CA VAL A 36 -13.49 3.49 -8.94
C VAL A 36 -12.41 2.42 -8.96
N SER A 37 -11.15 2.83 -8.80
CA SER A 37 -9.99 1.95 -8.61
C SER A 37 -9.12 2.46 -7.47
N ILE A 38 -8.67 1.57 -6.58
CA ILE A 38 -7.66 1.92 -5.57
C ILE A 38 -6.27 1.82 -6.23
N LEU A 39 -5.50 2.90 -6.15
CA LEU A 39 -4.12 3.00 -6.64
C LEU A 39 -3.10 2.83 -5.50
N SER A 40 -3.46 3.20 -4.28
CA SER A 40 -2.68 2.91 -3.07
C SER A 40 -3.63 2.66 -1.88
N PRO A 41 -3.43 1.63 -1.05
CA PRO A 41 -2.33 0.66 -1.10
C PRO A 41 -2.45 -0.35 -2.26
N GLU A 42 -1.32 -0.63 -2.89
CA GLU A 42 -1.18 -1.68 -3.91
C GLU A 42 -1.43 -3.07 -3.30
N ALA A 43 -2.26 -3.88 -3.95
CA ALA A 43 -2.59 -5.22 -3.47
C ALA A 43 -1.33 -6.12 -3.41
N GLY A 44 -1.12 -6.79 -2.27
CA GLY A 44 0.01 -7.70 -2.05
C GLY A 44 1.34 -7.01 -1.71
N ARG A 45 1.47 -5.69 -1.88
CA ARG A 45 2.64 -4.93 -1.45
C ARG A 45 2.59 -4.68 0.07
N PRO A 46 3.59 -5.10 0.86
CA PRO A 46 3.62 -4.84 2.29
C PRO A 46 4.03 -3.40 2.60
N PHE A 47 3.47 -2.85 3.67
CA PHE A 47 3.84 -1.57 4.27
C PHE A 47 4.34 -1.78 5.70
N PHE A 48 5.09 -0.83 6.26
CA PHE A 48 5.50 -0.89 7.66
C PHE A 48 4.44 -0.31 8.58
N ALA A 49 4.12 -1.02 9.66
CA ALA A 49 3.19 -0.53 10.69
C ALA A 49 3.71 0.78 11.30
N GLY A 50 2.81 1.76 11.52
CA GLY A 50 3.18 3.08 12.03
C GLY A 50 3.83 4.03 11.01
N ALA A 51 4.19 3.59 9.81
CA ALA A 51 4.73 4.47 8.77
C ALA A 51 3.63 5.35 8.14
N ALA A 52 4.04 6.41 7.42
CA ALA A 52 3.11 7.20 6.62
C ALA A 52 2.66 6.41 5.38
N LEU A 53 1.36 6.19 5.24
CA LEU A 53 0.73 5.47 4.14
C LEU A 53 -0.23 6.40 3.39
N ARG A 54 -0.01 6.54 2.08
CA ARG A 54 -0.94 7.22 1.17
C ARG A 54 -2.09 6.28 0.80
N LEU A 55 -3.31 6.75 0.97
CA LEU A 55 -4.51 6.17 0.39
C LEU A 55 -4.85 6.98 -0.86
N TRP A 56 -4.96 6.33 -2.01
CA TRP A 56 -5.19 7.03 -3.28
C TRP A 56 -6.09 6.21 -4.20
N GLY A 57 -7.10 6.86 -4.78
CA GLY A 57 -8.03 6.24 -5.72
C GLY A 57 -8.21 7.07 -7.00
N ALA A 58 -8.30 6.38 -8.14
CA ALA A 58 -8.78 6.95 -9.39
C ALA A 58 -10.30 6.78 -9.47
N ILE A 59 -11.00 7.87 -9.77
CA ILE A 59 -12.47 7.92 -9.75
C ILE A 59 -12.95 8.73 -10.95
N THR A 60 -13.90 8.16 -11.70
CA THR A 60 -14.54 8.83 -12.85
C THR A 60 -16.04 8.60 -12.80
N GLU A 61 -16.81 9.65 -13.04
CA GLU A 61 -18.26 9.56 -13.13
C GLU A 61 -18.72 8.87 -14.42
N ASP A 62 -20.00 8.52 -14.48
CA ASP A 62 -20.56 7.67 -15.54
C ASP A 62 -20.73 8.33 -16.92
N ASP A 63 -20.45 9.63 -17.01
CA ASP A 63 -20.34 10.45 -18.23
C ASP A 63 -18.89 10.88 -18.55
N GLY A 64 -17.90 10.41 -17.78
CA GLY A 64 -16.48 10.73 -17.98
C GLY A 64 -15.97 11.94 -17.19
N ALA A 65 -16.84 12.67 -16.48
CA ALA A 65 -16.41 13.76 -15.61
C ALA A 65 -15.60 13.26 -14.40
N PRO A 66 -14.69 14.08 -13.82
CA PRO A 66 -14.14 13.80 -12.49
C PRO A 66 -15.26 13.78 -11.44
N ALA A 67 -15.14 12.89 -10.46
CA ALA A 67 -16.04 12.88 -9.30
C ALA A 67 -15.60 13.92 -8.24
N ASP A 68 -16.51 14.24 -7.32
CA ASP A 68 -16.19 15.01 -6.14
C ASP A 68 -15.27 14.20 -5.20
N ALA A 69 -14.13 14.79 -4.82
CA ALA A 69 -13.19 14.18 -3.90
C ALA A 69 -13.75 14.08 -2.46
N GLU A 70 -14.58 15.03 -2.02
CA GLU A 70 -15.13 15.03 -0.65
C GLU A 70 -16.25 13.99 -0.46
N ALA A 71 -16.85 13.54 -1.57
CA ALA A 71 -17.78 12.41 -1.62
C ALA A 71 -17.10 11.04 -1.37
N CYS A 72 -15.78 11.01 -1.14
CA CYS A 72 -14.98 9.81 -0.89
C CYS A 72 -14.74 9.57 0.61
N GLU A 73 -14.90 8.33 1.05
CA GLU A 73 -14.67 7.86 2.42
C GLU A 73 -13.81 6.59 2.42
N TRP A 74 -12.68 6.63 3.12
CA TRP A 74 -11.80 5.48 3.31
C TRP A 74 -12.08 4.79 4.64
N LEU A 75 -12.23 3.47 4.61
CA LEU A 75 -12.42 2.63 5.79
C LEU A 75 -11.30 1.58 5.85
N VAL A 76 -10.71 1.38 7.03
CA VAL A 76 -9.85 0.23 7.34
C VAL A 76 -10.60 -0.63 8.34
N ASP A 77 -10.79 -1.90 8.01
CA ASP A 77 -11.53 -2.91 8.80
C ASP A 77 -12.95 -2.48 9.21
N GLY A 78 -13.56 -1.61 8.39
CA GLY A 78 -14.90 -1.06 8.61
C GLY A 78 -14.92 0.27 9.37
N ARG A 79 -13.82 0.68 10.01
CA ARG A 79 -13.73 2.00 10.66
C ARG A 79 -13.30 3.07 9.63
N ARG A 80 -14.10 4.13 9.47
CA ARG A 80 -13.71 5.29 8.64
C ARG A 80 -12.46 5.95 9.21
N ILE A 81 -11.44 6.14 8.38
CA ILE A 81 -10.13 6.68 8.77
C ILE A 81 -9.67 7.90 7.94
N ALA A 82 -10.26 8.15 6.77
CA ALA A 82 -10.03 9.37 5.99
C ALA A 82 -11.25 9.79 5.14
N ARG A 83 -11.21 11.03 4.64
CA ARG A 83 -12.00 11.56 3.51
C ARG A 83 -11.06 11.87 2.35
N GLY A 84 -11.61 12.19 1.18
CA GLY A 84 -10.82 12.57 0.00
C GLY A 84 -10.47 11.38 -0.90
N ALA A 85 -10.26 11.64 -2.19
CA ALA A 85 -9.74 10.66 -3.15
C ALA A 85 -8.24 10.35 -2.92
N ASP A 86 -7.53 11.24 -2.23
CA ASP A 86 -6.13 11.17 -1.88
C ASP A 86 -5.96 11.63 -0.43
N ALA A 87 -5.32 10.82 0.42
CA ALA A 87 -5.15 11.09 1.85
C ALA A 87 -3.91 10.40 2.40
N TRP A 88 -3.36 10.92 3.51
CA TRP A 88 -2.29 10.28 4.26
C TRP A 88 -2.77 9.82 5.63
N ILE A 89 -2.39 8.60 6.01
CA ILE A 89 -2.67 8.03 7.33
C ILE A 89 -1.39 7.44 7.94
N THR A 90 -1.42 7.22 9.25
CA THR A 90 -0.53 6.25 9.90
C THR A 90 -0.98 4.84 9.51
N ALA A 91 -0.07 4.02 8.99
CA ALA A 91 -0.34 2.61 8.68
C ALA A 91 -0.77 1.84 9.95
N PRO A 92 -1.75 0.91 9.86
CA PRO A 92 -2.25 0.14 11.00
C PRO A 92 -1.15 -0.75 11.62
N PRO A 93 -1.43 -1.39 12.78
CA PRO A 93 -0.56 -2.42 13.35
C PRO A 93 -0.19 -3.54 12.35
N PRO A 94 0.79 -4.40 12.64
CA PRO A 94 1.13 -5.53 11.76
C PRO A 94 -0.06 -6.48 11.58
N GLY A 95 -0.30 -6.95 10.35
CA GLY A 95 -1.43 -7.82 10.01
C GLY A 95 -1.87 -7.73 8.54
N GLU A 96 -3.05 -8.30 8.26
CA GLU A 96 -3.78 -8.06 7.02
C GLU A 96 -5.08 -7.32 7.32
N HIS A 97 -5.30 -6.23 6.58
CA HIS A 97 -6.38 -5.28 6.79
C HIS A 97 -7.20 -5.09 5.52
N ARG A 98 -8.51 -4.93 5.66
CA ARG A 98 -9.41 -4.66 4.52
C ARG A 98 -9.56 -3.16 4.35
N CYS A 99 -8.74 -2.59 3.47
CA CYS A 99 -8.89 -1.20 3.04
C CYS A 99 -10.06 -1.11 2.04
N THR A 100 -11.01 -0.21 2.30
CA THR A 100 -12.17 0.06 1.45
C THR A 100 -12.20 1.54 1.06
N LEU A 101 -12.43 1.83 -0.22
CA LEU A 101 -12.86 3.14 -0.70
C LEU A 101 -14.36 3.10 -1.03
N ILE A 102 -15.13 4.01 -0.44
CA ILE A 102 -16.54 4.27 -0.75
C ILE A 102 -16.65 5.64 -1.41
N VAL A 103 -17.39 5.74 -2.51
CA VAL A 103 -17.59 6.98 -3.28
C VAL A 103 -19.08 7.20 -3.51
N ARG A 104 -19.58 8.42 -3.27
CA ARG A 104 -20.99 8.81 -3.55
C ARG A 104 -21.07 9.70 -4.80
N GLY A 105 -21.12 9.09 -5.98
CA GLY A 105 -21.21 9.81 -7.26
C GLY A 105 -22.65 10.17 -7.67
N ARG A 106 -22.82 10.93 -8.76
CA ARG A 106 -24.12 11.49 -9.17
C ARG A 106 -25.13 10.43 -9.64
N GLY A 107 -24.68 9.22 -9.98
CA GLY A 107 -25.53 8.08 -10.32
C GLY A 107 -25.59 6.98 -9.26
N GLY A 108 -25.15 7.26 -8.02
CA GLY A 108 -25.21 6.33 -6.90
C GLY A 108 -23.85 6.07 -6.24
N SER A 109 -23.84 5.18 -5.26
CA SER A 109 -22.63 4.86 -4.50
C SER A 109 -21.87 3.69 -5.12
N ALA A 110 -20.54 3.81 -5.18
CA ALA A 110 -19.63 2.72 -5.52
C ALA A 110 -18.78 2.33 -4.29
N ARG A 111 -18.38 1.06 -4.21
CA ARG A 111 -17.54 0.52 -3.14
C ARG A 111 -16.53 -0.47 -3.71
N VAL A 112 -15.26 -0.22 -3.48
CA VAL A 112 -14.15 -1.13 -3.83
C VAL A 112 -13.26 -1.39 -2.61
N ASN A 113 -12.50 -2.47 -2.62
CA ASN A 113 -11.63 -2.84 -1.51
C ASN A 113 -10.34 -3.53 -1.99
N THR A 114 -9.31 -3.50 -1.15
CA THR A 114 -8.00 -4.13 -1.37
C THR A 114 -7.43 -4.62 -0.03
N THR A 115 -6.55 -5.62 -0.08
CA THR A 115 -5.81 -6.10 1.09
C THR A 115 -4.61 -5.19 1.35
N LEU A 116 -4.63 -4.49 2.48
CA LEU A 116 -3.50 -3.76 3.04
C LEU A 116 -2.74 -4.70 3.99
N ARG A 117 -1.53 -5.10 3.62
CA ARG A 117 -0.65 -5.89 4.49
C ARG A 117 0.36 -5.00 5.19
N THR A 118 0.49 -5.14 6.50
CA THR A 118 1.41 -4.39 7.36
C THR A 118 2.36 -5.33 8.12
N LEU A 119 3.63 -4.95 8.23
CA LEU A 119 4.70 -5.70 8.92
C LEU A 119 5.23 -4.93 10.13
N ASP A 120 5.75 -5.61 11.16
CA ASP A 120 6.55 -4.95 12.21
C ASP A 120 7.95 -4.63 11.66
N PRO A 121 8.40 -3.36 11.69
CA PRO A 121 9.78 -3.00 11.36
C PRO A 121 10.84 -3.83 12.12
N ARG A 122 10.55 -4.28 13.35
CA ARG A 122 11.45 -5.06 14.22
C ARG A 122 11.51 -6.55 13.92
N GLU A 123 10.58 -7.07 13.13
CA GLU A 123 10.56 -8.46 12.66
C GLU A 123 11.34 -8.61 11.35
N THR A 124 11.49 -7.51 10.60
CA THR A 124 12.18 -7.49 9.29
C THR A 124 13.69 -7.19 9.42
N ASP A 125 14.25 -7.20 10.64
CA ASP A 125 15.67 -6.95 10.90
C ASP A 125 16.51 -8.23 10.69
N PRO A 126 17.37 -8.30 9.65
CA PRO A 126 18.19 -9.49 9.37
C PRO A 126 19.25 -9.75 10.46
N GLN A 127 19.61 -8.78 11.31
CA GLN A 127 20.58 -9.02 12.38
C GLN A 127 20.03 -9.94 13.48
N ARG A 128 18.70 -10.06 13.60
CA ARG A 128 18.07 -10.84 14.66
C ARG A 128 18.07 -12.36 14.42
N LEU A 129 18.22 -12.79 13.17
CA LEU A 129 18.29 -14.21 12.77
C LEU A 129 19.62 -14.90 13.17
N GLY A 130 20.61 -14.15 13.69
CA GLY A 130 21.89 -14.70 14.17
C GLY A 130 21.93 -15.09 15.66
N GLY A 131 20.83 -14.97 16.40
CA GLY A 131 20.82 -15.07 17.87
C GLY A 131 20.96 -16.48 18.45
N ASP A 132 20.21 -17.46 17.93
CA ASP A 132 20.02 -18.77 18.57
C ASP A 132 21.09 -19.81 18.20
N ALA A 133 22.34 -19.49 18.50
CA ALA A 133 23.41 -20.49 18.60
C ALA A 133 23.46 -21.07 20.03
N PRO A 134 23.04 -22.33 20.27
CA PRO A 134 22.95 -22.87 21.63
C PRO A 134 24.32 -22.98 22.30
N ALA A 135 24.48 -22.29 23.43
CA ALA A 135 25.73 -22.24 24.18
C ALA A 135 26.14 -23.63 24.69
N ARG A 136 27.16 -24.23 24.05
CA ARG A 136 27.75 -25.51 24.49
C ARG A 136 28.49 -25.35 25.82
N ALA A 137 27.79 -25.58 26.92
CA ALA A 137 28.38 -25.69 28.24
C ALA A 137 29.22 -26.96 28.38
N GLY A 138 30.34 -26.89 29.11
CA GLY A 138 31.00 -28.06 29.68
C GLY A 138 32.37 -28.44 29.13
N ALA A 139 33.42 -27.69 29.51
CA ALA A 139 34.77 -28.23 29.66
C ALA A 139 35.29 -27.91 31.07
N ARG A 140 35.92 -28.88 31.74
CA ARG A 140 36.17 -28.85 33.19
C ARG A 140 37.42 -28.05 33.58
N ARG A 141 37.39 -27.45 34.78
CA ARG A 141 38.60 -27.01 35.50
C ARG A 141 39.50 -28.19 35.85
N ALA A 142 40.81 -28.02 35.70
CA ALA A 142 41.83 -28.80 36.40
C ALA A 142 42.92 -27.84 36.91
N SER A 143 43.19 -27.86 38.21
CA SER A 143 44.15 -26.95 38.86
C SER A 143 45.41 -27.69 39.29
N ALA A 144 46.57 -27.28 38.80
CA ALA A 144 47.88 -27.76 39.26
C ALA A 144 48.60 -26.68 40.09
N ARG A 145 49.44 -27.09 41.06
CA ARG A 145 50.08 -26.22 42.05
C ARG A 145 51.55 -25.91 41.72
N ARG A 146 52.00 -24.72 42.15
CA ARG A 146 53.34 -24.33 42.66
C ARG A 146 54.60 -25.07 42.13
N GLY A 147 55.54 -24.31 41.58
CA GLY A 147 56.97 -24.67 41.61
C GLY A 147 57.87 -23.75 40.77
N GLY A 148 59.04 -23.36 41.28
CA GLY A 148 60.09 -22.65 40.51
C GLY A 148 60.47 -21.25 41.05
N ARG A 149 61.78 -20.94 41.06
CA ARG A 149 62.37 -19.64 41.46
C ARG A 149 63.10 -18.98 40.27
N PRO A 150 63.28 -17.64 40.26
CA PRO A 150 63.80 -16.90 39.10
C PRO A 150 65.34 -16.84 39.02
N ARG A 151 65.91 -16.63 37.81
CA ARG A 151 67.30 -16.21 37.56
C ARG A 151 67.51 -15.71 36.12
N GLY A 152 68.42 -14.73 35.93
CA GLY A 152 68.85 -14.19 34.61
C GLY A 152 68.09 -12.92 34.18
N ARG A 153 68.61 -11.68 33.98
CA ARG A 153 69.94 -10.99 34.02
C ARG A 153 70.35 -10.43 32.63
N ARG A 154 70.63 -9.11 32.53
CA ARG A 154 71.29 -8.37 31.39
C ARG A 154 70.46 -8.30 30.08
N ARG A 155 70.72 -7.48 29.03
CA ARG A 155 71.34 -6.14 28.74
C ARG A 155 70.98 -5.79 27.25
N ASN A 156 71.15 -4.62 26.59
CA ASN A 156 71.62 -3.26 26.92
C ASN A 156 71.12 -2.23 25.86
N GLY A 157 70.40 -1.17 26.24
CA GLY A 157 70.06 -0.04 25.34
C GLY A 157 69.05 -0.37 24.22
N GLY A 158 68.55 0.59 23.43
CA GLY A 158 68.72 2.05 23.51
C GLY A 158 69.16 2.69 22.20
N ARG A 159 68.24 3.33 21.45
CA ARG A 159 68.59 4.32 20.42
C ARG A 159 67.46 5.34 20.23
N SER A 160 67.81 6.62 20.24
CA SER A 160 66.90 7.73 19.95
C SER A 160 66.60 7.84 18.45
N ARG A 161 65.51 8.53 18.11
CA ARG A 161 65.28 9.11 16.78
C ARG A 161 64.97 10.60 16.93
N ARG A 162 65.89 11.43 16.45
CA ARG A 162 65.70 12.77 15.89
C ARG A 162 66.67 12.90 14.73
#